data_AF-A0A4P5TNQ5-F1
#
_entry.id   AF-A0A4P5TNQ5-F1
#
_cell.length_a   1.000
_cell.length_b   1.000
_cell.length_c   1.000
_cell.angle_alpha   90.00
_cell.angle_beta   90.00
_cell.angle_gamma   90.00
#
_symmetry.space_group_name_H-M   'P 1'
#
loop_
_entity.id
_entity.type
_entity.pdbx_description
1 polymer ?
#
loop_
_entity_poly.entity_id
_entity_poly.type
_entity_poly.pdbx_seq_one_letter_code
_entity_poly.pdbx_strand_id
1 'polypeptide(L)'
;MIAGYYYSFSNYGNSGGWMTIGISVVFMIASLVIGFKSGLWNKLSLKESLEGSRMNEWEAGSVKAGDIGISVSKIALSGTARFNDVNYEVNSEGEFINPNTEIEIVRIENRKIIVQTKK
;
A
#
# COMPACT_ATOMS: atom_id res chain seq x y z
N MET A 1 -32.85 -16.20 -14.79
CA MET A 1 -32.28 -17.38 -15.51
C MET A 1 -33.33 -18.46 -15.78
N ILE A 2 -34.11 -18.91 -14.78
CA ILE A 2 -35.08 -20.01 -14.93
C ILE A 2 -36.19 -19.69 -15.96
N ALA A 3 -36.78 -18.50 -15.92
CA ALA A 3 -37.82 -18.09 -16.88
C ALA A 3 -37.31 -18.01 -18.34
N GLY A 4 -36.03 -17.68 -18.53
CA GLY A 4 -35.42 -17.60 -19.87
C GLY A 4 -35.19 -18.98 -20.49
N TYR A 5 -34.75 -19.97 -19.69
CA TYR A 5 -34.66 -21.35 -20.14
C TYR A 5 -36.06 -21.92 -20.45
N TYR A 6 -37.05 -21.66 -19.59
CA TYR A 6 -38.43 -22.07 -19.84
C TYR A 6 -38.98 -21.50 -21.15
N TYR A 7 -38.75 -20.20 -21.41
CA TYR A 7 -39.16 -19.55 -22.65
C TYR A 7 -38.43 -20.12 -23.88
N SER A 8 -37.15 -20.47 -23.75
CA SER A 8 -36.35 -21.06 -24.84
C SER A 8 -36.82 -22.47 -25.19
N PHE A 9 -37.12 -23.31 -24.20
CA PHE A 9 -37.70 -24.64 -24.43
C PHE A 9 -39.14 -24.57 -24.97
N SER A 10 -39.93 -23.58 -24.55
CA SER A 10 -41.31 -23.40 -25.00
C SER A 10 -41.41 -22.92 -26.45
N ASN A 11 -40.54 -21.99 -26.88
CA ASN A 11 -40.61 -21.41 -28.23
C ASN A 11 -39.72 -22.09 -29.27
N TYR A 12 -38.57 -22.64 -28.87
CA TYR A 12 -37.58 -23.24 -29.78
C TYR A 12 -37.44 -24.76 -29.60
N GLY A 13 -38.29 -25.36 -28.76
CA GLY A 13 -38.30 -26.78 -28.48
C GLY A 13 -37.01 -27.28 -27.82
N ASN A 14 -36.83 -28.61 -27.82
CA ASN A 14 -35.71 -29.26 -27.14
C ASN A 14 -34.35 -28.79 -27.68
N SER A 15 -34.25 -28.56 -28.99
CA SER A 15 -32.99 -28.16 -29.66
C SER A 15 -32.50 -26.77 -29.20
N GLY A 16 -33.37 -25.75 -29.22
CA GLY A 16 -33.00 -24.40 -28.78
C GLY A 16 -32.75 -24.31 -27.27
N GLY A 17 -33.47 -25.11 -26.49
CA GLY A 17 -33.28 -25.23 -25.05
C GLY A 17 -31.88 -25.73 -24.66
N TRP A 18 -31.45 -26.86 -25.25
CA TRP A 18 -30.10 -27.41 -25.01
C TRP A 18 -28.99 -26.48 -25.48
N MET A 19 -29.19 -25.79 -26.61
CA MET A 19 -28.21 -24.83 -27.13
C MET A 19 -28.04 -23.63 -26.19
N THR A 20 -29.14 -23.14 -25.61
CA THR A 20 -29.13 -22.03 -24.63
C THR A 20 -28.42 -22.41 -23.34
N ILE A 21 -28.63 -23.65 -22.85
CA ILE A 21 -27.92 -24.18 -21.68
C ILE A 21 -26.42 -24.28 -21.98
N GLY A 22 -26.05 -24.85 -23.13
CA GLY A 22 -24.65 -24.99 -23.54
C GLY A 22 -23.91 -23.66 -23.59
N ILE A 23 -24.51 -22.64 -24.23
CA ILE A 23 -23.92 -21.30 -24.33
C ILE A 23 -23.75 -20.67 -22.94
N SER A 24 -24.75 -20.81 -22.06
CA SER A 24 -24.70 -20.23 -20.72
C SER A 24 -23.60 -20.85 -19.86
N VAL A 25 -23.41 -22.16 -19.94
CA VAL A 25 -22.34 -22.86 -19.22
C VAL A 25 -20.96 -22.46 -19.73
N VAL A 26 -20.79 -22.39 -21.06
CA VAL A 26 -19.53 -21.95 -21.67
C VAL A 26 -19.21 -20.51 -21.28
N PHE A 27 -20.21 -19.62 -21.30
CA PHE A 27 -20.04 -18.22 -20.90
C PHE A 27 -19.65 -18.09 -19.43
N MET A 28 -20.22 -18.92 -18.55
CA MET A 28 -19.87 -18.96 -17.13
C MET A 28 -18.41 -19.39 -16.92
N ILE A 29 -17.97 -20.47 -17.58
CA ILE A 29 -16.59 -20.95 -17.50
C ILE A 29 -15.63 -19.91 -18.07
N ALA A 30 -15.95 -19.31 -19.21
CA ALA A 30 -15.12 -18.26 -19.82
C ALA A 30 -14.99 -17.03 -18.89
N SER A 31 -16.10 -16.60 -18.27
CA SER A 31 -16.10 -15.50 -17.31
C SER A 31 -15.24 -15.80 -16.08
N LEU A 32 -15.29 -17.04 -15.57
CA LEU A 32 -14.44 -17.47 -14.46
C LEU A 32 -12.96 -17.48 -14.86
N VAL A 33 -12.61 -18.10 -15.99
CA VAL A 33 -11.22 -18.18 -16.46
C VAL A 33 -10.65 -16.78 -16.71
N ILE A 34 -11.42 -15.88 -17.33
CA ILE A 34 -11.01 -14.48 -17.50
C ILE A 34 -10.91 -13.79 -16.14
N GLY A 35 -11.88 -13.98 -15.24
CA GLY A 35 -11.85 -13.39 -13.89
C GLY A 35 -10.63 -13.82 -13.05
N PHE A 36 -10.21 -15.08 -13.16
CA PHE A 36 -9.01 -15.59 -12.48
C PHE A 36 -7.70 -15.22 -13.18
N LYS A 37 -7.69 -15.18 -14.53
CA LYS A 37 -6.49 -14.86 -15.30
C LYS A 37 -6.23 -13.35 -15.41
N SER A 38 -7.27 -12.55 -15.27
CA SER A 38 -7.22 -11.14 -15.64
C SER A 38 -6.85 -10.26 -14.46
N GLY A 39 -5.78 -9.51 -14.67
CA GLY A 39 -5.52 -8.22 -14.03
C GLY A 39 -6.64 -7.17 -14.24
N LEU A 40 -7.91 -7.58 -14.43
CA LEU A 40 -9.12 -6.82 -14.13
C LEU A 40 -9.11 -6.36 -12.68
N TRP A 41 -8.66 -7.22 -11.76
CA TRP A 41 -8.37 -6.81 -10.38
C TRP A 41 -7.31 -5.71 -10.33
N ASN A 42 -6.35 -5.66 -11.24
CA ASN A 42 -5.30 -4.64 -11.25
C ASN A 42 -5.78 -3.28 -11.81
N LYS A 43 -6.93 -3.25 -12.50
CA LYS A 43 -7.54 -2.06 -13.09
C LYS A 43 -8.76 -1.56 -12.30
N LEU A 44 -9.40 -2.45 -11.53
CA LEU A 44 -10.50 -2.17 -10.59
C LEU A 44 -10.06 -2.08 -9.14
N SER A 45 -8.91 -2.66 -8.78
CA SER A 45 -8.11 -2.12 -7.69
C SER A 45 -7.84 -0.70 -8.12
N LEU A 46 -8.55 0.23 -7.50
CA LEU A 46 -8.05 1.57 -7.36
C LEU A 46 -6.62 1.36 -6.87
N LYS A 47 -5.65 1.57 -7.75
CA LYS A 47 -4.34 1.94 -7.27
C LYS A 47 -4.61 3.29 -6.60
N GLU A 48 -5.07 3.25 -5.35
CA GLU A 48 -4.48 4.12 -4.36
C GLU A 48 -3.00 3.71 -4.29
N SER A 49 -2.26 3.97 -5.37
CA SER A 49 -1.06 4.72 -5.15
C SER A 49 -1.55 5.94 -4.40
N LEU A 50 -1.34 5.92 -3.10
CA LEU A 50 -1.11 7.10 -2.30
C LEU A 50 0.11 7.82 -2.91
N GLU A 51 0.01 8.26 -4.17
CA GLU A 51 0.86 9.22 -4.86
C GLU A 51 0.65 10.63 -4.27
N GLY A 52 -0.09 10.73 -3.16
CA GLY A 52 -0.09 11.86 -2.24
C GLY A 52 0.93 11.73 -1.10
N SER A 53 1.58 10.57 -0.92
CA SER A 53 2.71 10.44 0.01
C SER A 53 4.00 10.50 -0.80
N ARG A 54 4.34 11.69 -1.29
CA ARG A 54 5.74 12.13 -1.42
C ARG A 54 6.37 12.19 -0.02
N MET A 55 6.27 11.12 0.77
CA MET A 55 7.14 10.88 1.90
C MET A 55 8.46 10.54 1.25
N ASN A 56 9.24 11.61 1.07
CA ASN A 56 10.64 11.68 0.72
C ASN A 56 11.20 10.31 0.42
N GLU A 57 11.53 10.08 -0.85
CA GLU A 57 12.57 9.15 -1.23
C GLU A 57 13.67 9.30 -0.18
N TRP A 58 13.66 8.38 0.78
CA TRP A 58 14.78 8.20 1.66
C TRP A 58 15.87 7.90 0.67
N GLU A 59 16.80 8.83 0.46
CA GLU A 59 18.02 8.52 -0.26
C GLU A 59 18.59 7.31 0.46
N ALA A 60 18.34 6.14 -0.13
CA ALA A 60 18.32 4.88 0.56
C ALA A 60 19.77 4.51 0.85
N GLY A 61 20.28 5.00 1.99
CA GLY A 61 21.67 4.82 2.39
C GLY A 61 22.32 5.98 3.12
N SER A 62 21.72 7.17 3.21
CA SER A 62 22.41 8.35 3.77
C SER A 62 22.49 8.40 5.30
N VAL A 63 21.71 7.58 6.02
CA VAL A 63 21.72 7.54 7.49
C VAL A 63 21.70 6.11 8.03
N LYS A 64 22.51 5.84 9.06
CA LYS A 64 22.66 4.54 9.72
C LYS A 64 22.45 4.68 11.23
N ALA A 65 22.16 3.55 11.88
CA ALA A 65 22.18 3.50 13.35
C ALA A 65 23.59 3.85 13.85
N GLY A 66 23.68 4.76 14.83
CA GLY A 66 24.91 5.34 15.35
C GLY A 66 25.29 6.71 14.76
N ASP A 67 24.60 7.20 13.72
CA ASP A 67 24.87 8.55 13.21
C ASP A 67 24.42 9.62 14.20
N ILE A 68 25.22 10.68 14.30
CA ILE A 68 24.99 11.83 15.17
C ILE A 68 24.41 12.98 14.33
N GLY A 69 23.39 13.63 14.87
CA GLY A 69 22.74 14.79 14.27
C GLY A 69 22.34 15.82 15.31
N ILE A 70 21.71 16.89 14.84
CA ILE A 70 21.19 17.97 15.70
C ILE A 70 19.68 18.08 15.52
N SER A 71 18.94 18.17 16.62
CA SER A 71 17.50 18.45 16.57
C SER A 71 17.24 19.85 16.01
N VAL A 72 16.35 19.96 15.01
CA VAL A 72 15.95 21.25 14.42
C VAL A 72 14.70 21.77 15.10
N SER A 73 13.78 20.86 15.42
CA SER A 73 12.56 21.15 16.16
C SER A 73 12.51 20.36 17.46
N LYS A 74 11.53 20.68 18.29
CA LYS A 74 11.25 19.96 19.53
C LYS A 74 10.74 18.55 19.21
N ILE A 75 11.34 17.53 19.81
CA ILE A 75 11.00 16.11 19.59
C ILE A 75 10.37 15.58 20.88
N ALA A 76 9.05 15.34 20.87
CA ALA A 76 8.32 14.80 22.03
C ALA A 76 7.74 13.39 21.80
N LEU A 77 7.65 12.97 20.53
CA LEU A 77 7.26 11.64 20.03
C LEU A 77 7.66 11.53 18.55
N SER A 78 7.46 12.63 17.83
CA SER A 78 7.98 12.91 16.50
C SER A 78 8.54 14.34 16.47
N GLY A 79 9.45 14.59 15.54
CA GLY A 79 10.05 15.90 15.30
C GLY A 79 11.00 15.85 14.11
N THR A 80 11.82 16.88 13.98
CA THR A 80 12.74 17.03 12.85
C THR A 80 14.16 17.19 13.38
N ALA A 81 15.08 16.44 12.79
CA ALA A 81 16.49 16.54 13.09
C ALA A 81 17.32 16.53 11.81
N ARG A 82 18.49 17.14 11.87
CA ARG A 82 19.42 17.23 10.74
C ARG A 82 20.54 16.22 10.91
N PHE A 83 20.71 15.37 9.90
CA PHE A 83 21.80 14.40 9.78
C PHE A 83 22.45 14.58 8.41
N ASN A 84 23.79 14.62 8.37
CA ASN A 84 24.54 14.80 7.11
C ASN A 84 24.03 15.99 6.26
N ASP A 85 23.70 17.11 6.92
CA ASP A 85 23.12 18.33 6.33
C ASP A 85 21.72 18.19 5.70
N VAL A 86 21.07 17.04 5.86
CA VAL A 86 19.71 16.76 5.40
C VAL A 86 18.76 16.70 6.59
N ASN A 87 17.57 17.30 6.46
CA ASN A 87 16.56 17.25 7.51
C ASN A 87 15.72 15.97 7.37
N TYR A 88 15.68 15.18 8.42
CA TYR A 88 14.89 13.95 8.52
C TYR A 88 13.82 14.06 9.60
N GLU A 89 12.71 13.37 9.39
CA GLU A 89 11.70 13.17 10.41
C GLU A 89 12.14 12.03 11.34
N VAL A 90 12.16 12.33 12.63
CA VAL A 90 12.66 11.41 13.66
C VAL A 90 11.68 11.29 14.81
N ASN A 91 11.78 10.18 15.53
CA ASN A 91 10.95 9.86 16.66
C ASN A 91 11.83 9.57 17.88
N SER A 92 11.43 10.06 19.04
CA SER A 92 12.09 9.73 20.31
C SER A 92 11.28 8.67 21.07
N GLU A 93 11.96 7.76 21.78
CA GLU A 93 11.29 6.81 22.67
C GLU A 93 11.00 7.43 24.03
N GLY A 94 10.04 8.35 24.06
CA GLY A 94 9.57 8.96 25.31
C GLY A 94 10.54 9.95 25.95
N GLU A 95 11.74 10.14 25.42
CA GLU A 95 12.59 11.28 25.75
C GLU A 95 12.11 12.54 25.05
N PHE A 96 12.07 13.62 25.81
CA PHE A 96 11.76 14.94 25.30
C PHE A 96 13.06 15.67 24.95
N ILE A 97 13.26 15.95 23.67
CA ILE A 97 14.48 16.56 23.16
C ILE A 97 14.16 17.99 22.72
N ASN A 98 14.88 18.96 23.29
CA ASN A 98 14.78 20.36 22.89
C ASN A 98 15.42 20.57 21.51
N PRO A 99 15.00 21.60 20.75
CA PRO A 99 15.72 21.99 19.54
C PRO A 99 17.17 22.36 19.84
N ASN A 100 18.05 22.18 18.87
CA ASN A 100 19.49 22.45 18.96
C ASN A 100 20.23 21.58 19.99
N THR A 101 19.82 20.32 20.11
CA THR A 101 20.44 19.31 20.98
C THR A 101 21.08 18.22 20.10
N GLU A 102 22.27 17.75 20.48
CA GLU A 102 22.91 16.61 19.82
C GLU A 102 22.18 15.31 20.14
N ILE A 103 21.86 14.56 19.08
CA ILE A 103 21.12 13.31 19.17
C ILE A 103 21.80 12.24 18.33
N GLU A 104 21.60 10.98 18.71
CA GLU A 104 22.11 9.82 17.96
C GLU A 104 20.98 8.88 17.54
N ILE A 105 21.16 8.24 16.39
CA ILE A 105 20.21 7.24 15.88
C ILE A 105 20.42 5.92 16.63
N VAL A 106 19.43 5.49 17.39
CA VAL A 106 19.46 4.21 18.11
C VAL A 106 19.16 3.05 17.15
N ARG A 107 18.09 3.19 16.38
CA ARG A 107 17.63 2.17 15.42
C ARG A 107 16.67 2.77 14.41
N ILE A 108 16.48 2.06 13.30
CA ILE A 108 15.55 2.43 12.24
C ILE A 108 14.52 1.31 12.11
N GLU A 109 13.26 1.59 12.43
CA GLU A 109 12.16 0.61 12.42
C GLU A 109 11.06 1.07 11.46
N ASN A 110 10.69 0.24 10.48
CA ASN A 110 9.55 0.46 9.59
C ASN A 110 9.47 1.89 9.01
N ARG A 111 10.62 2.42 8.55
CA ARG A 111 10.83 3.80 8.02
C ARG A 111 10.76 4.94 9.05
N LYS A 112 10.79 4.65 10.35
CA LYS A 112 10.96 5.63 11.42
C LYS A 112 12.38 5.59 11.95
N ILE A 113 13.06 6.72 12.02
CA ILE A 113 14.33 6.84 12.75
C ILE A 113 13.99 7.03 14.22
N ILE A 114 14.50 6.15 15.06
CA ILE A 114 14.44 6.29 16.50
C ILE A 114 15.73 6.95 16.99
N VAL A 115 15.59 8.08 17.69
CA VAL A 115 16.71 8.89 18.19
C VAL A 115 16.66 9.02 19.71
N GLN A 116 17.84 9.18 20.32
CA GLN A 116 17.98 9.50 21.74
C GLN A 116 18.94 10.66 21.94
N THR A 117 18.83 11.33 23.08
CA THR A 117 19.76 12.40 23.44
C THR A 117 21.14 11.80 23.67
N LYS A 118 22.14 12.31 22.97
CA LYS A 118 23.52 11.90 23.23
C LYS A 118 23.97 12.56 24.55
N LYS A 119 24.25 11.75 25.57
CA LYS A 119 24.77 12.22 26.86
C LYS A 119 26.26 12.53 26.80
#